data_AF-A0A7C1CVZ9-F1
#
_entry.id   AF-A0A7C1CVZ9-F1
#
_cell.length_a   1.000
_cell.length_b   1.000
_cell.length_c   1.000
_cell.angle_alpha   90.00
_cell.angle_beta   90.00
_cell.angle_gamma   90.00
#
_symmetry.space_group_name_H-M   'P 1'
#
loop_
_entity.id
_entity.type
_entity.pdbx_description
1 polymer ?
#
loop_
_entity_poly.entity_id
_entity_poly.type
_entity_poly.pdbx_seq_one_letter_code
_entity_poly.pdbx_strand_id
1 'polypeptide(L)'
;MNVVLRIIDLVAILFLSGCDIFTDTATRLAYDIESAAKKLKSHGDRFTLYHETPSKRGECSGPYTVQLDKVGALVIWCKNENDEVLSSHGTSYHRRFVQTPETYYLDKEAGDALVIELEQKGSKAVIVNVY
;
A
#
# COMPACT_ATOMS: atom_id res chain seq x y z
N MET A 1 44.50 10.57 -5.43
CA MET A 1 43.73 9.33 -5.19
C MET A 1 42.48 9.66 -4.36
N ASN A 2 41.54 10.47 -4.90
CA ASN A 2 40.36 10.97 -4.15
C ASN A 2 39.12 11.25 -5.04
N VAL A 3 39.23 11.08 -6.36
CA VAL A 3 38.12 11.33 -7.29
C VAL A 3 37.32 10.05 -7.55
N VAL A 4 37.99 8.90 -7.64
CA VAL A 4 37.36 7.59 -7.88
C VAL A 4 36.47 7.18 -6.70
N LEU A 5 36.89 7.44 -5.45
CA LEU A 5 36.11 7.13 -4.25
C LEU A 5 34.78 7.91 -4.20
N ARG A 6 34.80 9.20 -4.55
CA ARG A 6 33.61 10.06 -4.57
C ARG A 6 32.58 9.67 -5.65
N ILE A 7 33.01 9.08 -6.76
CA ILE A 7 32.11 8.65 -7.84
C ILE A 7 31.37 7.37 -7.42
N ILE A 8 32.02 6.47 -6.68
CA ILE A 8 31.41 5.23 -6.19
C ILE A 8 30.31 5.55 -5.16
N ASP A 9 30.55 6.52 -4.26
CA ASP A 9 29.55 6.96 -3.28
C ASP A 9 28.33 7.60 -3.95
N LEU A 10 28.52 8.38 -5.03
CA LEU A 10 27.42 9.03 -5.75
C LEU A 10 26.56 8.02 -6.52
N VAL A 11 27.17 6.98 -7.10
CA VAL A 11 26.45 5.90 -7.79
C VAL A 11 25.67 5.02 -6.81
N ALA A 12 26.20 4.74 -5.61
CA ALA A 12 25.49 3.97 -4.58
C ALA A 12 24.21 4.66 -4.08
N ILE A 13 24.20 6.00 -3.99
CA ILE A 13 23.02 6.78 -3.61
C ILE A 13 21.94 6.73 -4.70
N LEU A 14 22.32 6.71 -5.98
CA LEU A 14 21.39 6.61 -7.12
C LEU A 14 20.69 5.24 -7.22
N PHE A 15 21.34 4.15 -6.80
CA PHE A 15 20.73 2.81 -6.81
C PHE A 15 19.73 2.57 -5.66
N LEU A 16 19.82 3.30 -4.56
CA LEU A 16 18.90 3.15 -3.42
C LEU A 16 17.53 3.82 -3.64
N SER A 17 17.44 4.78 -4.56
CA SER A 17 16.17 5.43 -4.95
C SER A 17 15.41 4.71 -6.08
N GLY A 18 15.95 3.61 -6.62
CA GLY A 18 15.42 2.94 -7.81
C GLY A 18 14.19 2.04 -7.58
N CYS A 19 13.85 1.71 -6.34
CA CYS A 19 12.75 0.79 -6.06
C CYS A 19 11.36 1.44 -6.16
N ASP A 20 11.21 2.72 -5.82
CA ASP A 20 9.90 3.41 -5.84
C ASP A 20 9.38 3.75 -7.24
N ILE A 21 10.27 3.76 -8.24
CA ILE A 21 9.95 4.19 -9.62
C ILE A 21 9.03 3.18 -10.32
N PHE A 22 9.17 1.88 -10.01
CA PHE A 22 8.48 0.79 -10.70
C PHE A 22 7.38 0.10 -9.89
N THR A 23 7.15 0.52 -8.65
CA THR A 23 6.07 -0.04 -7.83
C THR A 23 4.72 0.42 -8.38
N ASP A 24 3.72 -0.46 -8.45
CA ASP A 24 2.35 -0.07 -8.76
C ASP A 24 1.59 0.38 -7.50
N THR A 25 0.43 1.03 -7.67
CA THR A 25 -0.40 1.56 -6.57
C THR A 25 -0.75 0.49 -5.53
N ALA A 26 -1.11 -0.73 -5.95
CA ALA A 26 -1.49 -1.79 -5.02
C ALA A 26 -0.28 -2.29 -4.21
N THR A 27 0.90 -2.37 -4.83
CA THR A 27 2.13 -2.73 -4.12
C THR A 27 2.57 -1.66 -3.13
N ARG A 28 2.38 -0.36 -3.43
CA ARG A 28 2.64 0.72 -2.45
C ARG A 28 1.72 0.63 -1.22
N LEU A 29 0.43 0.42 -1.43
CA LEU A 29 -0.51 0.17 -0.32
C LEU A 29 -0.10 -1.07 0.49
N ALA A 30 0.39 -2.13 -0.16
CA ALA A 30 0.88 -3.31 0.57
C ALA A 30 2.12 -3.01 1.45
N TYR A 31 3.02 -2.11 1.03
CA TYR A 31 4.15 -1.65 1.86
C TYR A 31 3.70 -0.78 3.03
N ASP A 32 2.66 0.03 2.85
CA ASP A 32 2.06 0.80 3.93
C ASP A 32 1.42 -0.12 4.98
N ILE A 33 0.71 -1.17 4.54
CA ILE A 33 0.14 -2.21 5.41
C ILE A 33 1.25 -2.95 6.17
N GLU A 34 2.34 -3.33 5.50
CA GLU A 34 3.50 -3.94 6.16
C GLU A 34 4.07 -3.01 7.25
N SER A 35 4.27 -1.74 6.91
CA SER A 35 4.83 -0.75 7.83
C SER A 35 3.92 -0.50 9.02
N ALA A 36 2.60 -0.47 8.82
CA ALA A 36 1.61 -0.39 9.87
C ALA A 36 1.63 -1.65 10.76
N ALA A 37 1.64 -2.84 10.17
CA ALA A 37 1.70 -4.10 10.89
C ALA A 37 2.96 -4.20 11.77
N LYS A 38 4.10 -3.73 11.28
CA LYS A 38 5.36 -3.70 12.05
C LYS A 38 5.29 -2.81 13.29
N LYS A 39 4.35 -1.86 13.38
CA LYS A 39 4.17 -1.00 14.57
C LYS A 39 3.41 -1.70 15.70
N LEU A 40 2.66 -2.76 15.38
CA LEU A 40 1.93 -3.58 16.35
C LEU A 40 2.90 -4.55 17.04
N LYS A 41 3.00 -4.50 18.37
CA LYS A 41 3.97 -5.28 19.16
C LYS A 41 3.31 -6.23 20.14
N SER A 42 2.23 -5.79 20.77
CA SER A 42 1.56 -6.48 21.87
C SER A 42 0.12 -6.77 21.53
N HIS A 43 -0.45 -7.84 22.09
CA HIS A 43 -1.87 -8.15 21.92
C HIS A 43 -2.74 -6.96 22.31
N GLY A 44 -3.71 -6.62 21.46
CA GLY A 44 -4.61 -5.48 21.65
C GLY A 44 -4.06 -4.15 21.12
N ASP A 45 -2.80 -4.09 20.66
CA ASP A 45 -2.29 -2.91 19.97
C ASP A 45 -3.17 -2.62 18.75
N ARG A 46 -3.45 -1.34 18.51
CA ARG A 46 -4.20 -0.85 17.35
C ARG A 46 -3.37 0.16 16.57
N PHE A 47 -3.54 0.16 15.25
CA PHE A 47 -2.96 1.16 14.38
C PHE A 47 -3.93 1.51 13.26
N THR A 48 -4.13 2.81 13.02
CA THR A 48 -4.92 3.31 11.89
C THR A 48 -3.98 3.79 10.80
N LEU A 49 -4.00 3.11 9.66
CA LEU A 49 -3.28 3.49 8.45
C LEU A 49 -4.15 4.40 7.60
N TYR A 50 -3.60 5.52 7.17
CA TYR A 50 -4.19 6.42 6.16
C TYR A 50 -3.32 6.31 4.90
N HIS A 51 -3.91 5.83 3.81
CA HIS A 51 -3.25 5.72 2.50
C HIS A 51 -3.87 6.73 1.53
N GLU A 52 -3.09 7.75 1.19
CA GLU A 52 -3.48 8.78 0.23
C GLU A 52 -3.45 8.22 -1.19
N THR A 53 -4.53 8.41 -1.94
CA THR A 53 -4.61 8.07 -3.37
C THR A 53 -4.82 9.35 -4.18
N PRO A 54 -3.97 9.63 -5.18
CA PRO A 54 -2.89 8.78 -5.65
C PRO A 54 -1.62 8.87 -4.78
N SER A 55 -1.02 7.71 -4.49
CA SER A 55 0.25 7.61 -3.76
C SER A 55 1.47 8.08 -4.59
N LYS A 56 1.27 8.32 -5.89
CA LYS A 56 2.26 8.90 -6.79
C LYS A 56 1.61 9.79 -7.84
N ARG A 57 2.24 10.93 -8.12
CA ARG A 57 1.72 11.92 -9.09
C ARG A 57 1.50 11.28 -10.48
N GLY A 58 0.31 11.49 -11.03
CA GLY A 58 -0.07 11.04 -12.38
C GLY A 58 -0.62 9.62 -12.45
N GLU A 59 -0.64 8.89 -11.33
CA GLU A 59 -1.36 7.62 -11.19
C GLU A 59 -2.73 7.89 -10.56
N CYS A 60 -3.72 7.01 -10.76
CA CYS A 60 -4.99 6.92 -10.02
C CYS A 60 -5.62 8.26 -9.55
N SER A 61 -5.71 9.25 -10.43
CA SER A 61 -6.12 10.62 -10.02
C SER A 61 -7.63 10.84 -9.99
N GLY A 62 -8.40 9.92 -10.58
CA GLY A 62 -9.86 9.91 -10.50
C GLY A 62 -10.38 9.04 -9.35
N PRO A 63 -11.68 8.72 -9.34
CA PRO A 63 -12.26 7.73 -8.44
C PRO A 63 -11.54 6.38 -8.57
N TYR A 64 -11.61 5.57 -7.53
CA TYR A 64 -10.96 4.26 -7.53
C TYR A 64 -11.73 3.25 -6.68
N THR A 65 -11.56 1.98 -7.02
CA THR A 65 -12.10 0.87 -6.24
C THR A 65 -10.95 0.09 -5.64
N VAL A 66 -11.07 -0.30 -4.37
CA VAL A 66 -10.10 -1.16 -3.68
C VAL A 66 -10.79 -2.45 -3.25
N GLN A 67 -10.15 -3.59 -3.53
CA GLN A 67 -10.49 -4.88 -2.94
C GLN A 67 -9.35 -5.37 -2.06
N LEU A 68 -9.63 -5.61 -0.78
CA LEU A 68 -8.79 -6.44 0.10
C LEU A 68 -9.52 -7.77 0.35
N ASP A 69 -9.11 -8.80 -0.36
CA ASP A 69 -9.78 -10.11 -0.32
C ASP A 69 -9.29 -10.98 0.84
N LYS A 70 -10.20 -11.77 1.41
CA LYS A 70 -9.88 -12.76 2.46
C LYS A 70 -8.84 -13.79 2.04
N VAL A 71 -8.67 -14.06 0.75
CA VAL A 71 -7.63 -14.98 0.23
C VAL A 71 -6.27 -14.30 0.06
N GLY A 72 -6.17 -13.00 0.37
CA GLY A 72 -4.95 -12.20 0.37
C GLY A 72 -4.66 -11.49 -0.95
N ALA A 73 -5.66 -11.35 -1.84
CA ALA A 73 -5.53 -10.49 -3.01
C ALA A 73 -5.82 -9.03 -2.62
N LEU A 74 -4.97 -8.10 -3.03
CA LEU A 74 -5.19 -6.67 -2.97
C LEU A 74 -5.24 -6.14 -4.40
N VAL A 75 -6.34 -5.51 -4.78
CA VAL A 75 -6.53 -4.96 -6.13
C VAL A 75 -7.02 -3.53 -6.02
N ILE A 76 -6.49 -2.65 -6.87
CA ILE A 76 -6.93 -1.27 -7.04
C ILE A 76 -7.30 -1.08 -8.51
N TRP A 77 -8.52 -0.62 -8.77
CA TRP A 77 -8.98 -0.18 -10.08
C TRP A 77 -9.05 1.33 -10.11
N CYS A 78 -8.24 1.95 -10.96
CA CYS A 78 -8.25 3.40 -11.16
C CYS A 78 -9.26 3.74 -12.25
N LYS A 79 -10.21 4.63 -11.96
CA LYS A 79 -11.29 5.00 -12.86
C LYS A 79 -11.15 6.44 -13.34
N ASN A 80 -11.90 6.79 -14.38
CA ASN A 80 -12.18 8.17 -14.73
C ASN A 80 -13.50 8.64 -14.08
N GLU A 81 -13.89 9.88 -14.37
CA GLU A 81 -15.13 10.51 -13.86
C GLU A 81 -16.42 9.82 -14.35
N ASN A 82 -16.34 8.98 -15.38
CA ASN A 82 -17.47 8.21 -15.93
C ASN A 82 -17.50 6.76 -15.41
N ASP A 83 -16.78 6.46 -14.31
CA ASP A 83 -16.61 5.12 -13.74
C ASP A 83 -15.90 4.09 -14.64
N GLU A 84 -15.30 4.52 -15.76
CA GLU A 84 -14.56 3.61 -16.64
C GLU A 84 -13.19 3.29 -16.06
N VAL A 85 -12.86 1.99 -15.97
CA VAL A 85 -11.56 1.52 -15.49
C VAL A 85 -10.46 1.87 -16.49
N LEU A 86 -9.54 2.75 -16.10
CA LEU A 86 -8.37 3.14 -16.88
C LEU A 86 -7.19 2.18 -16.69
N SER A 87 -7.01 1.69 -15.46
CA SER A 87 -5.96 0.73 -15.11
C SER A 87 -6.37 -0.12 -13.90
N SER A 88 -5.73 -1.28 -13.76
CA SER A 88 -5.83 -2.11 -12.57
C SER A 88 -4.45 -2.54 -12.10
N HIS A 89 -4.30 -2.56 -10.78
CA HIS A 89 -3.05 -2.88 -10.10
C HIS A 89 -3.34 -3.90 -9.01
N GLY A 90 -2.49 -4.92 -8.88
CA GLY A 90 -2.79 -6.04 -8.00
C GLY A 90 -1.55 -6.65 -7.38
N THR A 91 -1.66 -7.04 -6.12
CA THR A 91 -0.61 -7.73 -5.38
C THR A 91 -1.22 -8.68 -4.35
N SER A 92 -0.42 -9.58 -3.82
CA SER A 92 -0.77 -10.35 -2.62
C SER A 92 0.22 -10.15 -1.48
N TYR A 93 1.15 -9.21 -1.63
CA TYR A 93 2.30 -9.05 -0.74
C TYR A 93 1.94 -8.86 0.74
N HIS A 94 0.90 -8.07 1.02
CA HIS A 94 0.42 -7.75 2.37
C HIS A 94 0.07 -9.00 3.22
N ARG A 95 -0.33 -10.12 2.57
CA ARG A 95 -0.72 -11.37 3.26
C ARG A 95 0.40 -11.99 4.11
N ARG A 96 1.64 -11.56 3.88
CA ARG A 96 2.81 -12.00 4.65
C ARG A 96 2.86 -11.37 6.04
N PHE A 97 2.16 -10.27 6.24
CA PHE A 97 2.26 -9.44 7.45
C PHE A 97 0.94 -9.32 8.21
N VAL A 98 -0.20 -9.36 7.49
CA VAL A 98 -1.52 -9.23 8.09
C VAL A 98 -2.46 -10.35 7.63
N GLN A 99 -3.44 -10.67 8.46
CA GLN A 99 -4.60 -11.46 8.07
C GLN A 99 -5.77 -10.54 7.69
N THR A 100 -6.46 -10.92 6.61
CA THR A 100 -7.67 -10.25 6.13
C THR A 100 -8.84 -11.22 6.36
N PRO A 101 -9.64 -11.06 7.43
CA PRO A 101 -10.63 -12.08 7.82
C PRO A 101 -11.84 -12.17 6.87
N GLU A 102 -12.14 -11.09 6.16
CA GLU A 102 -13.24 -10.97 5.20
C GLU A 102 -12.81 -10.17 3.98
N THR A 103 -13.61 -10.20 2.91
CA THR A 103 -13.32 -9.40 1.71
C THR A 103 -13.92 -8.01 1.87
N TYR A 104 -13.07 -7.00 1.81
CA TYR A 104 -13.47 -5.60 1.72
C TYR A 104 -13.46 -5.18 0.24
N TYR A 105 -14.51 -4.49 -0.19
CA TYR A 105 -14.64 -3.93 -1.54
C TYR A 105 -15.24 -2.53 -1.41
N LEU A 106 -14.46 -1.49 -1.70
CA LEU A 106 -14.84 -0.09 -1.48
C LEU A 106 -14.62 0.72 -2.74
N ASP A 107 -15.63 1.52 -3.09
CA ASP A 107 -15.50 2.62 -4.03
C ASP A 107 -15.13 3.90 -3.28
N LYS A 108 -14.21 4.68 -3.85
CA LYS A 108 -13.64 5.88 -3.26
C LYS A 108 -13.63 6.99 -4.30
N GLU A 109 -13.97 8.20 -3.87
CA GLU A 109 -13.91 9.37 -4.72
C GLU A 109 -12.46 9.80 -4.97
N ALA A 110 -12.27 10.64 -5.99
CA ALA A 110 -10.95 11.17 -6.31
C ALA A 110 -10.36 11.94 -5.12
N GLY A 111 -9.16 11.55 -4.67
CA GLY A 111 -8.46 12.20 -3.57
C GLY A 111 -8.90 11.75 -2.17
N ASP A 112 -9.90 10.87 -2.05
CA ASP A 112 -10.22 10.27 -0.75
C ASP A 112 -9.08 9.35 -0.30
N ALA A 113 -8.75 9.41 0.99
CA ALA A 113 -7.83 8.46 1.58
C ALA A 113 -8.54 7.12 1.86
N LEU A 114 -7.82 6.01 1.64
CA LEU A 114 -8.22 4.70 2.16
C LEU A 114 -7.74 4.59 3.61
N VAL A 115 -8.65 4.27 4.53
CA VAL A 115 -8.34 4.11 5.95
C VAL A 115 -8.44 2.64 6.32
N ILE A 116 -7.37 2.08 6.88
CA ILE A 116 -7.32 0.68 7.32
C ILE A 116 -7.02 0.64 8.81
N GLU A 117 -7.86 -0.05 9.56
CA GLU A 117 -7.59 -0.33 10.96
C GLU A 117 -6.97 -1.72 11.11
N LEU A 118 -5.86 -1.76 11.84
CA LEU A 118 -5.16 -2.98 12.18
C LEU A 118 -5.19 -3.19 13.70
N GLU A 119 -5.30 -4.45 14.11
CA GLU A 119 -5.21 -4.87 15.50
C GLU A 119 -4.28 -6.08 15.65
N GLN A 120 -3.47 -6.10 16.69
CA GLN A 120 -2.67 -7.26 17.06
C GLN A 120 -3.53 -8.28 17.83
N LYS A 121 -3.96 -9.35 17.17
CA LYS A 121 -4.70 -10.44 17.79
C LYS A 121 -3.76 -11.62 18.08
N GLY A 122 -3.16 -11.56 19.26
CA GLY A 122 -2.20 -12.57 19.71
C GLY A 122 -0.87 -12.37 19.00
N SER A 123 -0.40 -13.37 18.25
CA SER A 123 0.85 -13.26 17.46
C SER A 123 0.65 -12.71 16.04
N LYS A 124 -0.57 -12.34 15.65
CA LYS A 124 -0.90 -11.91 14.29
C LYS A 124 -1.47 -10.49 14.25
N ALA A 125 -1.01 -9.69 13.29
CA ALA A 125 -1.71 -8.47 12.90
C ALA A 125 -2.90 -8.81 12.01
N VAL A 126 -4.05 -8.18 12.25
CA VAL A 126 -5.31 -8.46 11.57
C VAL A 126 -5.92 -7.14 11.10
N ILE A 127 -6.40 -7.10 9.85
CA ILE A 127 -7.23 -6.01 9.36
C ILE A 127 -8.61 -6.16 9.99
N VAL A 128 -9.03 -5.16 10.75
CA VAL A 128 -10.31 -5.20 11.49
C VAL A 128 -11.38 -4.31 10.89
N ASN A 129 -10.99 -3.26 10.15
CA ASN A 129 -11.91 -2.42 9.37
C ASN A 129 -11.18 -1.77 8.19
N VAL A 130 -11.95 -1.39 7.16
CA VAL A 130 -11.49 -0.61 6.01
C VAL A 130 -12.58 0.40 5.65
N TYR A 131 -12.20 1.65 5.38
CA TYR A 131 -13.08 2.78 5.06
C TYR A 131 -12.55 3.63 3.89
#